data_AF-A0A7S0LDZ6-F1
#
_entry.id   AF-A0A7S0LDZ6-F1
#
_cell.length_a   1.000
_cell.length_b   1.000
_cell.length_c   1.000
_cell.angle_alpha   90.00
_cell.angle_beta   90.00
_cell.angle_gamma   90.00
#
_symmetry.space_group_name_H-M   'P 1'
#
loop_
_entity.id
_entity.type
_entity.pdbx_description
1 polymer ?
#
loop_
_entity_poly.entity_id
_entity_poly.type
_entity_poly.pdbx_seq_one_letter_code
_entity_poly.pdbx_strand_id
1 'polypeptide(L)'
;GSPMAELVPWAHGFDGKVVVDARGAGKRPEHFTTMGTASLTDEGIEVSELPLGKWTEPYKAWLLELQSREEAPFSTFSERHSERRINFLLRLSREQRRRLSESPGGFSQLSELLRLESKHSLNNMHAFDGGGKLVHLTSAEQVIELFLPVRLSMYERRKAHLLDSLRREWQLLASQARFVRLFSAGEIEIARQSRAQISEQLARLGFDPFEPAAVQTGSAPPADAEALSVGREHPPAAGLRDGRSPFEYLLRMPLLSLTEERVASLERRCAEAVQKAEALSATSAENLYRQELIDLRPELEAHYEAARSKDGASRVSPPPTRQAKGAQGAKTRNSSTKVERARRTTSPRLKKGGTPGSDA
;
A
#
# COMPACT_ATOMS: atom_id res chain seq x y z
N GLY A 1 0.74 26.87 -11.36
CA GLY A 1 0.40 25.81 -12.30
C GLY A 1 1.40 25.78 -13.44
N SER A 2 2.55 25.17 -13.21
CA SER A 2 3.50 24.87 -14.29
C SER A 2 3.03 23.62 -15.04
N PRO A 3 3.32 23.49 -16.34
CA PRO A 3 3.01 22.26 -17.08
C PRO A 3 3.73 21.06 -16.43
N MET A 4 3.05 19.91 -16.39
CA MET A 4 3.65 18.66 -15.89
C MET A 4 4.75 18.21 -16.85
N ALA A 5 5.85 17.72 -16.28
CA ALA A 5 6.87 17.02 -17.06
C ALA A 5 6.30 15.71 -17.60
N GLU A 6 6.74 15.31 -18.79
CA GLU A 6 6.32 14.06 -19.41
C GLU A 6 6.69 12.86 -18.52
N LEU A 7 5.72 11.99 -18.26
CA LEU A 7 5.91 10.81 -17.44
C LEU A 7 6.37 9.61 -18.28
N VAL A 8 7.55 9.10 -17.97
CA VAL A 8 8.09 7.90 -18.60
C VAL A 8 7.76 6.67 -17.74
N PRO A 9 7.26 5.56 -18.33
CA PRO A 9 7.03 4.33 -17.59
C PRO A 9 8.28 3.85 -16.87
N TRP A 10 8.11 3.48 -15.61
CA TRP A 10 9.19 2.99 -14.76
C TRP A 10 8.69 1.82 -13.91
N ALA A 11 9.56 0.83 -13.71
CA ALA A 11 9.26 -0.35 -12.91
C ALA A 11 10.34 -0.53 -11.84
N HIS A 12 9.92 -0.72 -10.58
CA HIS A 12 10.83 -0.98 -9.49
C HIS A 12 11.54 -2.34 -9.68
N GLY A 13 12.86 -2.34 -9.53
CA GLY A 13 13.69 -3.55 -9.66
C GLY A 13 14.01 -3.96 -11.10
N PHE A 14 13.51 -3.24 -12.11
CA PHE A 14 13.88 -3.44 -13.50
C PHE A 14 15.15 -2.64 -13.82
N ASP A 15 16.24 -3.35 -14.12
CA ASP A 15 17.56 -2.77 -14.45
C ASP A 15 17.74 -2.58 -15.97
N GLY A 16 16.72 -2.90 -16.77
CA GLY A 16 16.72 -2.76 -18.21
C GLY A 16 16.40 -1.34 -18.71
N LYS A 17 16.38 -1.16 -20.03
CA LYS A 17 16.14 0.14 -20.66
C LYS A 17 14.65 0.29 -21.04
N VAL A 18 14.07 1.44 -20.73
CA VAL A 18 12.75 1.84 -21.25
C VAL A 18 12.94 2.91 -22.31
N VAL A 19 12.39 2.67 -23.51
CA VAL A 19 12.39 3.63 -24.62
C VAL A 19 10.95 3.93 -24.99
N VAL A 20 10.55 5.18 -24.88
CA VAL A 20 9.25 5.65 -25.33
C VAL A 20 9.36 6.02 -26.81
N ASP A 21 8.43 5.52 -27.64
CA ASP A 21 8.46 5.78 -29.09
C ASP A 21 8.26 7.28 -29.33
N ALA A 22 9.33 8.00 -29.67
CA ALA A 22 9.26 9.42 -29.99
C ALA A 22 8.43 9.63 -31.27
N ARG A 23 7.36 10.40 -31.17
CA ARG A 23 6.66 10.93 -32.34
C ARG A 23 6.96 12.41 -32.49
N GLY A 24 6.85 12.92 -33.73
CA GLY A 24 7.11 14.32 -34.05
C GLY A 24 6.39 15.30 -33.11
N ALA A 25 6.91 16.52 -33.00
CA ALA A 25 6.50 17.52 -32.02
C ALA A 25 4.97 17.59 -31.83
N GLY A 26 4.51 17.38 -30.60
CA GLY A 26 3.10 17.46 -30.20
C GLY A 26 2.28 16.17 -30.32
N LYS A 27 2.87 15.04 -30.73
CA LYS A 27 2.16 13.75 -30.78
C LYS A 27 2.49 12.89 -29.57
N ARG A 28 1.44 12.35 -28.93
CA ARG A 28 1.56 11.40 -27.82
C ARG A 28 2.22 10.08 -28.27
N PRO A 29 2.99 9.42 -27.39
CA PRO A 29 3.48 8.08 -27.64
C PRO A 29 2.32 7.07 -27.56
N GLU A 30 2.25 6.17 -28.54
CA GLU A 30 1.27 5.06 -28.53
C GLU A 30 1.84 3.78 -27.92
N HIS A 31 3.17 3.71 -27.83
CA HIS A 31 3.89 2.55 -27.34
C HIS A 31 5.16 2.95 -26.60
N PHE A 32 5.62 2.03 -25.75
CA PHE A 32 6.97 2.04 -25.23
C PHE A 32 7.57 0.65 -25.37
N THR A 33 8.88 0.59 -25.47
CA THR A 33 9.65 -0.65 -25.57
C THR A 33 10.49 -0.81 -24.32
N THR A 34 10.38 -1.95 -23.67
CA THR A 34 11.28 -2.35 -22.58
C THR A 34 12.31 -3.30 -23.15
N MET A 35 13.58 -3.07 -22.83
CA MET A 35 14.71 -3.86 -23.27
C MET A 35 15.39 -4.49 -22.06
N GLY A 36 15.56 -5.81 -22.10
CA GLY A 36 16.43 -6.53 -21.18
C GLY A 36 17.92 -6.24 -21.46
N THR A 37 18.79 -6.85 -20.67
CA THR A 37 20.24 -6.61 -20.70
C THR A 37 20.97 -7.91 -20.99
N ALA A 38 21.88 -7.89 -21.98
CA ALA A 38 22.75 -9.02 -22.27
C ALA A 38 24.17 -8.61 -22.67
N SER A 39 25.18 -9.00 -21.89
CA SER A 39 26.58 -8.68 -22.18
C SER A 39 27.31 -9.87 -22.81
N LEU A 40 28.21 -9.60 -23.75
CA LEU A 40 29.18 -10.60 -24.21
C LEU A 40 30.37 -10.61 -23.25
N THR A 41 30.67 -11.76 -22.67
CA THR A 41 31.78 -12.00 -21.73
C THR A 41 32.73 -13.05 -22.30
N ASP A 42 33.81 -13.36 -21.58
CA ASP A 42 34.71 -14.43 -21.97
C ASP A 42 34.09 -15.83 -21.90
N GLU A 43 33.13 -16.03 -20.99
CA GLU A 43 32.41 -17.31 -20.82
C GLU A 43 31.27 -17.51 -21.83
N GLY A 44 30.81 -16.44 -22.49
CA GLY A 44 29.66 -16.45 -23.39
C GLY A 44 28.79 -15.21 -23.25
N ILE A 45 27.52 -15.31 -23.65
CA ILE A 45 26.55 -14.22 -23.51
C ILE A 45 25.85 -14.35 -22.16
N GLU A 46 25.88 -13.29 -21.36
CA GLU A 46 25.22 -13.22 -20.06
C GLU A 46 23.95 -12.37 -20.17
N VAL A 47 22.78 -13.01 -20.12
CA VAL A 47 21.48 -12.33 -20.06
C VAL A 47 21.17 -12.06 -18.60
N SER A 48 21.21 -10.80 -18.18
CA SER A 48 21.08 -10.37 -16.79
C SER A 48 19.76 -9.66 -16.47
N GLU A 49 18.95 -9.33 -17.48
CA GLU A 49 17.61 -8.78 -17.30
C GLU A 49 16.70 -9.19 -18.47
N LEU A 50 15.44 -9.50 -18.17
CA LEU A 50 14.41 -9.75 -19.19
C LEU A 50 13.51 -8.52 -19.34
N PRO A 51 13.02 -8.20 -20.54
CA PRO A 51 12.08 -7.10 -20.72
C PRO A 51 10.78 -7.37 -19.95
N LEU A 52 10.11 -6.30 -19.52
CA LEU A 52 8.86 -6.41 -18.75
C LEU A 52 7.83 -7.30 -19.46
N GLY A 53 7.11 -8.08 -18.67
CA GLY A 53 6.11 -9.04 -19.14
C GLY A 53 6.68 -10.41 -19.56
N LYS A 54 8.01 -10.60 -19.56
CA LYS A 54 8.63 -11.92 -19.77
C LYS A 54 9.03 -12.57 -18.45
N TRP A 55 8.55 -13.79 -18.25
CA TRP A 55 8.87 -14.61 -17.08
C TRP A 55 10.05 -15.54 -17.36
N THR A 56 10.80 -15.90 -16.32
CA THR A 56 12.00 -16.75 -16.40
C THR A 56 11.72 -18.13 -16.97
N GLU A 57 10.70 -18.82 -16.48
CA GLU A 57 10.40 -20.21 -16.88
C GLU A 57 9.95 -20.31 -18.35
N PRO A 58 9.01 -19.48 -18.86
CA PRO A 58 8.71 -19.44 -20.29
C PRO A 58 9.92 -19.05 -21.15
N TYR A 59 10.77 -18.14 -20.67
CA TYR A 59 11.97 -17.73 -21.39
C TYR A 59 13.00 -18.87 -21.47
N LYS A 60 13.17 -19.64 -20.39
CA LYS A 60 13.99 -20.86 -20.37
C LYS A 60 13.49 -21.92 -21.34
N ALA A 61 12.17 -22.19 -21.36
CA ALA A 61 11.59 -23.13 -22.31
C ALA A 61 11.87 -22.69 -23.76
N TRP A 62 11.76 -21.39 -24.03
CA TRP A 62 12.12 -20.81 -25.31
C TRP A 62 13.62 -20.92 -25.64
N LEU A 63 14.53 -20.73 -24.66
CA LEU A 63 15.96 -20.96 -24.86
C LEU A 63 16.29 -22.41 -25.22
N LEU A 64 15.62 -23.39 -24.60
CA LEU A 64 15.78 -24.81 -24.95
C LEU A 64 15.32 -25.10 -26.40
N GLU A 65 14.21 -24.49 -26.82
CA GLU A 65 13.74 -24.57 -28.20
C GLU A 65 14.75 -23.92 -29.16
N LEU A 66 15.25 -22.73 -28.83
CA LEU A 66 16.25 -22.01 -29.63
C LEU A 66 17.55 -22.81 -29.75
N GLN A 67 17.98 -23.49 -28.70
CA GLN A 67 19.17 -24.35 -28.68
C GLN A 67 19.04 -25.53 -29.65
N SER A 68 17.82 -26.04 -29.89
CA SER A 68 17.59 -27.18 -30.78
C SER A 68 17.67 -26.81 -32.27
N ARG A 69 17.76 -25.52 -32.62
CA ARG A 69 17.85 -25.04 -34.00
C ARG A 69 19.28 -25.14 -34.52
N GLU A 70 19.44 -25.47 -35.81
CA GLU A 70 20.77 -25.59 -36.44
C GLU A 70 21.56 -24.26 -36.39
N GLU A 71 20.86 -23.14 -36.45
CA GLU A 71 21.43 -21.79 -36.41
C GLU A 71 21.40 -21.17 -35.00
N ALA A 72 21.34 -21.98 -33.95
CA ALA A 72 21.34 -21.49 -32.57
C ALA A 72 22.54 -20.57 -32.31
N PRO A 73 22.34 -19.38 -31.70
CA PRO A 73 23.43 -18.44 -31.44
C PRO A 73 24.37 -18.92 -30.31
N PHE A 74 24.01 -19.98 -29.59
CA PHE A 74 24.80 -20.58 -28.50
C PHE A 74 24.70 -22.11 -28.54
N SER A 75 25.61 -22.78 -27.82
CA SER A 75 25.73 -24.24 -27.79
C SER A 75 24.97 -24.89 -26.62
N THR A 76 25.01 -24.26 -25.45
CA THR A 76 24.32 -24.66 -24.23
C THR A 76 24.14 -23.45 -23.33
N PHE A 77 23.28 -23.53 -22.31
CA PHE A 77 23.15 -22.48 -21.31
C PHE A 77 23.06 -23.02 -19.89
N SER A 78 23.34 -22.14 -18.92
CA SER A 78 23.20 -22.41 -17.49
C SER A 78 22.43 -21.28 -16.81
N GLU A 79 21.59 -21.63 -15.85
CA GLU A 79 20.85 -20.68 -15.01
C GLU A 79 21.68 -20.34 -13.76
N ARG A 80 21.92 -19.04 -13.53
CA ARG A 80 22.62 -18.52 -12.34
C ARG A 80 21.76 -17.50 -11.60
N HIS A 81 20.46 -17.78 -11.51
CA HIS A 81 19.48 -16.87 -10.93
C HIS A 81 19.69 -16.71 -9.41
N SER A 82 19.28 -15.58 -8.87
CA SER A 82 18.97 -15.43 -7.45
C SER A 82 17.45 -15.41 -7.24
N GLU A 83 17.00 -15.20 -5.99
CA GLU A 83 15.57 -15.05 -5.69
C GLU A 83 14.90 -13.91 -6.46
N ARG A 84 15.66 -12.83 -6.76
CA ARG A 84 15.11 -11.60 -7.36
C ARG A 84 15.81 -11.15 -8.64
N ARG A 85 16.91 -11.78 -9.04
CA ARG A 85 17.63 -11.43 -10.27
C ARG A 85 17.78 -12.63 -11.18
N ILE A 86 17.59 -12.38 -12.47
CA ILE A 86 17.76 -13.39 -13.51
C ILE A 86 19.19 -13.34 -14.03
N ASN A 87 19.68 -14.50 -14.46
CA ASN A 87 21.00 -14.63 -15.09
C ASN A 87 21.04 -15.93 -15.89
N PHE A 88 21.09 -15.81 -17.22
CA PHE A 88 21.36 -16.94 -18.09
C PHE A 88 22.74 -16.75 -18.72
N LEU A 89 23.65 -17.68 -18.50
CA LEU A 89 24.88 -17.74 -19.28
C LEU A 89 24.68 -18.67 -20.48
N LEU A 90 24.73 -18.10 -21.68
CA LEU A 90 24.70 -18.81 -22.95
C LEU A 90 26.14 -19.03 -23.45
N ARG A 91 26.60 -20.29 -23.46
CA ARG A 91 27.97 -20.65 -23.88
C ARG A 91 28.08 -20.75 -25.39
N LEU A 92 29.09 -20.12 -25.96
CA LEU A 92 29.35 -20.07 -27.39
C LEU A 92 30.44 -21.07 -27.80
N SER A 93 30.26 -21.77 -28.91
CA SER A 93 31.36 -22.47 -29.59
C SER A 93 32.32 -21.46 -30.24
N ARG A 94 33.52 -21.92 -30.64
CA ARG A 94 34.49 -21.06 -31.36
C ARG A 94 33.90 -20.50 -32.65
N GLU A 95 33.13 -21.31 -33.38
CA GLU A 95 32.46 -20.86 -34.61
C GLU A 95 31.34 -19.86 -34.32
N GLN A 96 30.50 -20.12 -33.31
CA GLN A 96 29.42 -19.20 -32.92
C GLN A 96 29.96 -17.84 -32.47
N ARG A 97 31.05 -17.84 -31.68
CA ARG A 97 31.71 -16.60 -31.24
C ARG A 97 32.27 -15.82 -32.42
N ARG A 98 32.86 -16.51 -33.42
CA ARG A 98 33.35 -15.88 -34.65
C ARG A 98 32.21 -15.26 -35.46
N ARG A 99 31.14 -16.02 -35.71
CA ARG A 99 29.93 -15.54 -36.42
C ARG A 99 29.33 -14.30 -35.75
N LEU A 100 29.27 -14.29 -34.42
CA LEU A 100 28.76 -13.15 -33.66
C LEU A 100 29.66 -11.92 -33.78
N SER A 101 30.99 -12.08 -33.78
CA SER A 101 31.94 -10.97 -33.94
C SER A 101 32.01 -10.42 -35.37
N GLU A 102 31.76 -11.25 -36.38
CA GLU A 102 31.78 -10.88 -37.80
C GLU A 102 30.47 -10.22 -38.27
N SER A 103 29.39 -10.35 -37.49
CA SER A 103 28.08 -9.80 -37.84
C SER A 103 28.02 -8.28 -37.62
N PRO A 104 27.65 -7.48 -38.64
CA PRO A 104 27.47 -6.04 -38.50
C PRO A 104 26.16 -5.77 -37.74
N GLY A 105 26.26 -5.48 -36.44
CA GLY A 105 25.08 -5.21 -35.60
C GLY A 105 25.34 -5.14 -34.10
N GLY A 106 26.46 -5.69 -33.61
CA GLY A 106 26.87 -5.58 -32.20
C GLY A 106 25.77 -6.01 -31.22
N PHE A 107 25.63 -5.28 -30.09
CA PHE A 107 24.64 -5.56 -29.04
C PHE A 107 23.18 -5.47 -29.54
N SER A 108 22.88 -4.60 -30.51
CA SER A 108 21.50 -4.42 -31.00
C SER A 108 20.96 -5.71 -31.64
N GLN A 109 21.82 -6.48 -32.29
CA GLN A 109 21.44 -7.75 -32.90
C GLN A 109 21.28 -8.85 -31.84
N LEU A 110 22.06 -8.81 -30.76
CA LEU A 110 21.90 -9.73 -29.62
C LEU A 110 20.55 -9.55 -28.93
N SER A 111 20.10 -8.31 -28.73
CA SER A 111 18.78 -8.03 -28.15
C SER A 111 17.64 -8.60 -29.00
N GLU A 112 17.73 -8.49 -30.33
CA GLU A 112 16.74 -9.06 -31.24
C GLU A 112 16.78 -10.60 -31.26
N LEU A 113 17.97 -11.18 -31.46
CA LEU A 113 18.19 -12.64 -31.49
C LEU A 113 17.71 -13.34 -30.21
N LEU A 114 17.97 -12.72 -29.07
CA LEU A 114 17.60 -13.25 -27.76
C LEU A 114 16.20 -12.84 -27.30
N ARG A 115 15.42 -12.16 -28.17
CA ARG A 115 14.09 -11.62 -27.82
C ARG A 115 14.12 -10.85 -26.50
N LEU A 116 15.07 -9.95 -26.34
CA LEU A 116 15.19 -9.10 -25.15
C LEU A 116 14.41 -7.78 -25.28
N GLU A 117 13.51 -7.68 -26.24
CA GLU A 117 12.60 -6.55 -26.39
C GLU A 117 11.14 -6.98 -26.17
N SER A 118 10.37 -6.11 -25.52
CA SER A 118 8.91 -6.20 -25.41
C SER A 118 8.32 -4.83 -25.73
N LYS A 119 7.37 -4.78 -26.66
CA LYS A 119 6.61 -3.58 -26.99
C LYS A 119 5.28 -3.57 -26.24
N HIS A 120 4.97 -2.44 -25.62
CA HIS A 120 3.79 -2.24 -24.77
C HIS A 120 2.91 -1.14 -25.36
N SER A 121 1.59 -1.34 -25.37
CA SER A 121 0.62 -0.38 -25.89
C SER A 121 0.15 0.58 -24.81
N LEU A 122 0.05 1.87 -25.13
CA LEU A 122 -0.51 2.94 -24.30
C LEU A 122 -1.92 3.36 -24.76
N ASN A 123 -2.45 2.72 -25.81
CA ASN A 123 -3.68 3.18 -26.48
C ASN A 123 -4.98 2.83 -25.77
N ASN A 124 -4.96 1.95 -24.76
CA ASN A 124 -6.16 1.40 -24.15
C ASN A 124 -6.23 1.68 -22.64
N MET A 125 -6.01 2.93 -22.23
CA MET A 125 -6.15 3.36 -20.84
C MET A 125 -7.58 3.79 -20.57
N HIS A 126 -8.26 3.11 -19.64
CA HIS A 126 -9.61 3.46 -19.18
C HIS A 126 -9.64 3.44 -17.66
N ALA A 127 -10.32 4.41 -17.06
CA ALA A 127 -10.50 4.49 -15.62
C ALA A 127 -11.90 4.98 -15.28
N PHE A 128 -12.36 4.73 -14.06
CA PHE A 128 -13.53 5.42 -13.52
C PHE A 128 -13.10 6.77 -12.95
N ASP A 129 -13.83 7.82 -13.28
CA ASP A 129 -13.64 9.13 -12.65
C ASP A 129 -14.22 9.18 -11.23
N GLY A 130 -14.10 10.32 -10.56
CA GLY A 130 -14.65 10.52 -9.21
C GLY A 130 -16.17 10.39 -9.11
N GLY A 131 -16.89 10.44 -10.24
CA GLY A 131 -18.33 10.22 -10.32
C GLY A 131 -18.72 8.79 -10.74
N GLY A 132 -17.74 7.89 -10.90
CA GLY A 132 -17.98 6.50 -11.32
C GLY A 132 -18.24 6.33 -12.81
N LYS A 133 -17.96 7.34 -13.65
CA LYS A 133 -18.10 7.25 -15.10
C LYS A 133 -16.82 6.69 -15.72
N LEU A 134 -16.96 5.74 -16.63
CA LEU A 134 -15.83 5.20 -17.39
C LEU A 134 -15.33 6.25 -18.39
N VAL A 135 -14.06 6.63 -18.28
CA VAL A 135 -13.39 7.58 -19.17
C VAL A 135 -12.21 6.92 -19.88
N HIS A 136 -12.05 7.26 -21.16
CA HIS A 136 -10.86 6.90 -21.93
C HIS A 136 -9.77 7.94 -21.68
N LEU A 137 -8.59 7.49 -21.28
CA LEU A 137 -7.44 8.32 -20.95
C LEU A 137 -6.46 8.30 -22.11
N THR A 138 -6.01 9.48 -22.52
CA THR A 138 -5.08 9.61 -23.64
C THR A 138 -3.62 9.68 -23.22
N SER A 139 -3.35 9.94 -21.94
CA SER A 139 -2.00 10.02 -21.36
C SER A 139 -2.02 9.74 -19.86
N ALA A 140 -0.83 9.55 -19.26
CA ALA A 140 -0.69 9.31 -17.82
C ALA A 140 -0.99 10.58 -17.00
N GLU A 141 -0.74 11.76 -17.56
CA GLU A 141 -1.01 13.07 -16.94
C GLU A 141 -2.49 13.25 -16.65
N GLN A 142 -3.38 12.76 -17.52
CA GLN A 142 -4.83 12.82 -17.30
C GLN A 142 -5.28 12.00 -16.08
N VAL A 143 -4.53 10.95 -15.71
CA VAL A 143 -4.80 10.22 -14.46
C VAL A 143 -4.58 11.15 -13.26
N ILE A 144 -3.51 11.95 -13.29
CA ILE A 144 -3.19 12.92 -12.24
C ILE A 144 -4.23 14.04 -12.20
N GLU A 145 -4.65 14.54 -13.36
CA GLU A 145 -5.69 15.57 -13.48
C GLU A 145 -7.05 15.11 -12.92
N LEU A 146 -7.41 13.84 -13.10
CA LEU A 146 -8.60 13.25 -12.49
C LEU A 146 -8.44 13.01 -10.99
N PHE A 147 -7.24 12.62 -10.56
CA PHE A 147 -6.95 12.28 -9.17
C PHE A 147 -6.90 13.51 -8.25
N LEU A 148 -6.26 14.60 -8.67
CA LEU A 148 -5.95 15.74 -7.81
C LEU A 148 -7.20 16.43 -7.22
N PRO A 149 -8.27 16.73 -7.99
CA PRO A 149 -9.47 17.37 -7.43
C PRO A 149 -10.14 16.50 -6.35
N VAL A 150 -10.26 15.19 -6.62
CA VAL A 150 -10.80 14.23 -5.64
C VAL A 150 -9.91 14.21 -4.40
N ARG A 151 -8.59 14.15 -4.56
CA ARG A 151 -7.64 14.15 -3.43
C ARG A 151 -7.74 15.43 -2.61
N LEU A 152 -7.80 16.60 -3.23
CA LEU A 152 -7.88 17.89 -2.55
C LEU A 152 -9.20 18.06 -1.78
N SER A 153 -10.34 17.69 -2.38
CA SER A 153 -11.63 17.70 -1.66
C SER A 153 -11.61 16.81 -0.42
N MET A 154 -10.90 15.68 -0.46
CA MET A 154 -10.73 14.82 0.72
C MET A 154 -9.84 15.46 1.79
N TYR A 155 -8.83 16.25 1.40
CA TYR A 155 -8.05 17.04 2.37
C TYR A 155 -8.87 18.16 3.01
N GLU A 156 -9.76 18.80 2.26
CA GLU A 156 -10.68 19.80 2.81
C GLU A 156 -11.63 19.16 3.83
N ARG A 157 -12.24 18.02 3.49
CA ARG A 157 -13.07 17.23 4.41
C ARG A 157 -12.31 16.81 5.66
N ARG A 158 -11.06 16.34 5.49
CA ARG A 158 -10.18 15.96 6.60
C ARG A 158 -9.85 17.17 7.48
N LYS A 159 -9.50 18.32 6.90
CA LYS A 159 -9.24 19.55 7.64
C LYS A 159 -10.47 19.98 8.45
N ALA A 160 -11.65 19.98 7.84
CA ALA A 160 -12.90 20.30 8.54
C ALA A 160 -13.16 19.35 9.72
N HIS A 161 -12.96 18.05 9.53
CA HIS A 161 -13.10 17.06 10.59
C HIS A 161 -12.10 17.26 11.74
N LEU A 162 -10.84 17.57 11.43
CA LEU A 162 -9.81 17.85 12.42
C LEU A 162 -10.11 19.13 13.22
N LEU A 163 -10.58 20.19 12.54
CA LEU A 163 -11.00 21.43 13.21
C LEU A 163 -12.21 21.21 14.12
N ASP A 164 -13.21 20.44 13.67
CA ASP A 164 -14.37 20.09 14.50
C ASP A 164 -13.95 19.24 15.72
N SER A 165 -13.02 18.31 15.53
CA SER A 165 -12.47 17.49 16.63
C SER A 165 -11.75 18.35 17.67
N LEU A 166 -10.90 19.28 17.23
CA LEU A 166 -10.21 20.22 18.12
C LEU A 166 -11.18 21.18 18.83
N ARG A 167 -12.22 21.64 18.12
CA ARG A 167 -13.28 22.48 18.70
C ARG A 167 -14.02 21.73 19.82
N ARG A 168 -14.42 20.48 19.57
CA ARG A 168 -15.10 19.64 20.58
C ARG A 168 -14.20 19.35 21.78
N GLU A 169 -12.92 19.07 21.53
CA GLU A 169 -11.93 18.89 22.61
C GLU A 169 -11.81 20.16 23.45
N TRP A 170 -11.69 21.32 22.81
CA TRP A 170 -11.62 22.61 23.50
C TRP A 170 -12.89 22.89 24.32
N GLN A 171 -14.09 22.67 23.76
CA GLN A 171 -15.35 22.87 24.48
C GLN A 171 -15.44 21.98 25.73
N LEU A 172 -15.00 20.73 25.62
CA LEU A 172 -14.95 19.79 26.72
C LEU A 172 -13.99 20.29 27.81
N LEU A 173 -12.76 20.62 27.44
CA LEU A 173 -11.73 21.08 28.39
C LEU A 173 -12.10 22.40 29.05
N ALA A 174 -12.66 23.35 28.29
CA ALA A 174 -13.10 24.64 28.80
C ALA A 174 -14.28 24.48 29.78
N SER A 175 -15.23 23.60 29.47
CA SER A 175 -16.32 23.26 30.39
C SER A 175 -15.81 22.61 31.67
N GLN A 176 -14.85 21.68 31.58
CA GLN A 176 -14.23 21.06 32.75
C GLN A 176 -13.48 22.09 33.61
N ALA A 177 -12.68 22.96 32.99
CA ALA A 177 -11.96 24.02 33.70
C ALA A 177 -12.94 24.97 34.40
N ARG A 178 -14.01 25.40 33.71
CA ARG A 178 -15.06 26.26 34.28
C ARG A 178 -15.77 25.59 35.44
N PHE A 179 -16.12 24.31 35.32
CA PHE A 179 -16.76 23.54 36.40
C PHE A 179 -15.89 23.49 37.64
N VAL A 180 -14.60 23.16 37.50
CA VAL A 180 -13.67 23.10 38.64
C VAL A 180 -13.55 24.48 39.30
N ARG A 181 -13.37 25.55 38.52
CA ARG A 181 -13.26 26.92 39.07
C ARG A 181 -14.50 27.33 39.87
N LEU A 182 -15.70 27.12 39.33
CA LEU A 182 -16.95 27.47 40.00
C LEU A 182 -17.21 26.58 41.22
N PHE A 183 -16.82 25.30 41.17
CA PHE A 183 -16.88 24.40 42.32
C PHE A 183 -15.93 24.85 43.43
N SER A 184 -14.67 25.17 43.11
CA SER A 184 -13.69 25.68 44.08
C SER A 184 -14.09 27.03 44.69
N ALA A 185 -14.81 27.88 43.94
CA ALA A 185 -15.37 29.13 44.42
C ALA A 185 -16.63 28.97 45.30
N GLY A 186 -17.17 27.74 45.41
CA GLY A 186 -18.39 27.46 46.17
C GLY A 186 -19.70 27.81 45.45
N GLU A 187 -19.64 28.16 44.15
CA GLU A 187 -20.83 28.49 43.34
C GLU A 187 -21.59 27.24 42.85
N ILE A 188 -20.93 26.08 42.86
CA ILE A 188 -21.52 24.78 42.53
C ILE A 188 -21.58 23.90 43.78
N GLU A 189 -22.79 23.61 44.23
CA GLU A 189 -23.03 22.73 45.38
C GLU A 189 -23.41 21.33 44.89
N ILE A 190 -22.57 20.35 45.16
CA ILE A 190 -22.83 18.94 44.79
C ILE A 190 -23.29 18.14 46.02
N ALA A 191 -22.90 18.57 47.22
CA ALA A 191 -23.19 17.87 48.46
C ALA A 191 -24.71 17.90 48.75
N ARG A 192 -25.26 16.73 49.12
CA ARG A 192 -26.68 16.57 49.51
C ARG A 192 -27.70 16.93 48.41
N GLN A 193 -27.27 17.05 47.16
CA GLN A 193 -28.16 17.24 46.02
C GLN A 193 -28.36 15.94 45.22
N SER A 194 -29.54 15.76 44.64
CA SER A 194 -29.80 14.69 43.67
C SER A 194 -29.15 14.98 42.32
N ARG A 195 -28.88 13.94 41.52
CA ARG A 195 -28.31 14.08 40.16
C ARG A 195 -29.15 14.99 39.25
N ALA A 196 -30.47 14.97 39.41
CA ALA A 196 -31.39 15.83 38.66
C ALA A 196 -31.22 17.31 39.04
N GLN A 197 -31.13 17.62 40.34
CA GLN A 197 -30.91 18.98 40.84
C GLN A 197 -29.56 19.54 40.38
N ILE A 198 -28.50 18.73 40.44
CA ILE A 198 -27.17 19.14 39.96
C ILE A 198 -27.21 19.43 38.44
N SER A 199 -27.91 18.59 37.67
CA SER A 199 -28.05 18.80 36.22
C SER A 199 -28.82 20.08 35.91
N GLU A 200 -29.87 20.39 36.67
CA GLU A 200 -30.62 21.64 36.54
C GLU A 200 -29.77 22.85 36.92
N GLN A 201 -28.96 22.75 37.99
CA GLN A 201 -28.01 23.80 38.38
C GLN A 201 -26.99 24.07 37.27
N LEU A 202 -26.40 23.02 36.67
CA LEU A 202 -25.46 23.16 35.55
C LEU A 202 -26.13 23.78 34.31
N ALA A 203 -27.37 23.42 34.02
CA ALA A 203 -28.14 24.03 32.94
C ALA A 203 -28.40 25.53 33.21
N ARG A 204 -28.76 25.91 34.45
CA ARG A 204 -28.97 27.31 34.85
C ARG A 204 -27.69 28.14 34.78
N LEU A 205 -26.55 27.53 35.11
CA LEU A 205 -25.22 28.14 34.96
C LEU A 205 -24.75 28.17 33.49
N GLY A 206 -25.53 27.63 32.55
CA GLY A 206 -25.22 27.67 31.13
C GLY A 206 -24.00 26.81 30.76
N PHE A 207 -23.89 25.61 31.35
CA PHE A 207 -22.99 24.59 30.82
C PHE A 207 -23.61 23.99 29.55
N ASP A 208 -22.76 23.72 28.57
CA ASP A 208 -23.19 23.08 27.34
C ASP A 208 -23.35 21.57 27.55
N PRO A 209 -24.45 20.96 27.11
CA PRO A 209 -24.56 19.51 27.01
C PRO A 209 -23.42 18.95 26.15
N PHE A 210 -22.79 17.87 26.60
CA PHE A 210 -21.79 17.17 25.81
C PHE A 210 -22.13 15.69 25.77
N GLU A 211 -22.59 15.24 24.61
CA GLU A 211 -22.68 13.81 24.32
C GLU A 211 -21.39 13.38 23.61
N PRO A 212 -20.66 12.39 24.14
CA PRO A 212 -19.56 11.80 23.39
C PRO A 212 -20.15 11.28 22.08
N ALA A 213 -19.52 11.60 20.94
CA ALA A 213 -19.96 11.13 19.64
C ALA A 213 -20.23 9.62 19.76
N ALA A 214 -21.48 9.21 19.56
CA ALA A 214 -21.86 7.82 19.63
C ALA A 214 -20.87 7.06 18.74
N VAL A 215 -20.12 6.14 19.33
CA VAL A 215 -19.27 5.22 18.58
C VAL A 215 -20.22 4.53 17.62
N GLN A 216 -20.17 4.91 16.34
CA GLN A 216 -20.88 4.21 15.28
C GLN A 216 -20.23 2.84 15.17
N THR A 217 -20.66 1.92 16.02
CA THR A 217 -20.50 0.49 15.79
C THR A 217 -21.32 0.17 14.54
N GLY A 218 -20.65 0.20 13.38
CA GLY A 218 -21.03 -0.47 12.15
C GLY A 218 -22.44 -0.24 11.64
N SER A 219 -22.66 0.81 10.87
CA SER A 219 -23.44 0.72 9.62
C SER A 219 -23.02 1.85 8.68
N ALA A 220 -22.83 1.49 7.40
CA ALA A 220 -22.36 2.36 6.33
C ALA A 220 -23.27 3.59 6.12
N PRO A 221 -22.74 4.71 5.58
CA PRO A 221 -23.54 5.90 5.34
C PRO A 221 -24.45 5.71 4.10
N PRO A 222 -25.71 6.17 4.12
CA PRO A 222 -26.36 6.56 2.88
C PRO A 222 -25.81 7.91 2.42
N ALA A 223 -25.61 8.00 1.11
CA ALA A 223 -25.32 9.23 0.40
C ALA A 223 -26.49 10.22 0.56
N ASP A 224 -26.15 11.50 0.48
CA ASP A 224 -27.03 12.63 0.21
C ASP A 224 -27.86 13.15 1.40
N ALA A 225 -27.30 14.11 2.14
CA ALA A 225 -28.07 15.15 2.81
C ALA A 225 -27.17 16.37 3.11
N GLU A 226 -27.16 17.31 2.17
CA GLU A 226 -27.01 18.73 2.45
C GLU A 226 -28.02 19.15 3.54
N ALA A 227 -27.54 19.60 4.68
CA ALA A 227 -28.29 20.47 5.59
C ALA A 227 -27.32 21.20 6.54
N LEU A 228 -26.97 22.42 6.14
CA LEU A 228 -26.62 23.48 7.07
C LEU A 228 -27.74 23.62 8.10
N SER A 229 -27.46 23.37 9.38
CA SER A 229 -28.31 23.83 10.47
C SER A 229 -27.56 24.84 11.32
N VAL A 230 -27.53 26.09 10.83
CA VAL A 230 -27.48 27.26 11.72
C VAL A 230 -28.88 27.39 12.32
N GLY A 231 -29.04 26.96 13.56
CA GLY A 231 -30.30 27.00 14.27
C GLY A 231 -30.03 27.07 15.76
N ARG A 232 -29.95 28.30 16.28
CA ARG A 232 -29.97 28.59 17.71
C ARG A 232 -31.39 28.34 18.21
N GLU A 233 -31.72 27.08 18.48
CA GLU A 233 -32.92 26.72 19.21
C GLU A 233 -32.55 26.36 20.64
N HIS A 234 -33.15 27.08 21.59
CA HIS A 234 -33.11 26.71 23.00
C HIS A 234 -33.52 25.23 23.14
N PRO A 235 -32.72 24.38 23.81
CA PRO A 235 -33.17 23.02 24.06
C PRO A 235 -34.37 23.06 25.02
N PRO A 236 -35.38 22.20 24.80
CA PRO A 236 -36.46 22.04 25.76
C PRO A 236 -35.88 21.46 27.06
N ALA A 237 -36.59 21.71 28.17
CA ALA A 237 -36.24 21.37 29.54
C ALA A 237 -35.34 20.14 29.69
N ALA A 238 -34.31 20.27 30.54
CA ALA A 238 -33.34 19.24 30.91
C ALA A 238 -34.00 17.96 31.46
N GLY A 239 -34.58 17.16 30.58
CA GLY A 239 -35.07 15.82 30.85
C GLY A 239 -33.96 14.82 30.57
N LEU A 240 -33.82 13.82 31.44
CA LEU A 240 -32.89 12.70 31.23
C LEU A 240 -33.28 11.95 29.94
N ARG A 241 -32.39 11.94 28.95
CA ARG A 241 -32.46 10.98 27.83
C ARG A 241 -31.79 9.68 28.30
N ASP A 242 -32.50 8.55 28.22
CA ASP A 242 -32.02 7.21 28.63
C ASP A 242 -31.42 7.11 30.04
N GLY A 243 -31.89 7.94 30.99
CA GLY A 243 -31.38 7.95 32.37
C GLY A 243 -29.97 8.53 32.53
N ARG A 244 -29.37 9.09 31.48
CA ARG A 244 -28.07 9.79 31.55
C ARG A 244 -28.29 11.31 31.58
N SER A 245 -27.49 11.99 32.40
CA SER A 245 -27.46 13.45 32.42
C SER A 245 -26.68 13.96 31.21
N PRO A 246 -27.11 15.03 30.53
CA PRO A 246 -26.34 15.69 29.48
C PRO A 246 -24.98 16.25 29.95
N PHE A 247 -24.77 16.31 31.26
CA PHE A 247 -23.54 16.79 31.92
C PHE A 247 -22.70 15.66 32.52
N GLU A 248 -22.93 14.41 32.12
CA GLU A 248 -22.24 13.24 32.69
C GLU A 248 -20.71 13.35 32.62
N TYR A 249 -20.18 14.04 31.60
CA TYR A 249 -18.74 14.30 31.43
C TYR A 249 -18.13 15.15 32.54
N LEU A 250 -18.93 16.00 33.21
CA LEU A 250 -18.52 16.77 34.38
C LEU A 250 -18.72 15.96 35.66
N LEU A 251 -19.87 15.28 35.78
CA LEU A 251 -20.23 14.52 36.98
C LEU A 251 -19.33 13.29 37.22
N ARG A 252 -18.71 12.76 36.17
CA ARG A 252 -17.76 11.63 36.25
C ARG A 252 -16.33 12.04 36.60
N MET A 253 -16.06 13.33 36.76
CA MET A 253 -14.72 13.78 37.12
C MET A 253 -14.34 13.29 38.53
N PRO A 254 -13.14 12.72 38.74
CA PRO A 254 -12.68 12.34 40.07
C PRO A 254 -12.63 13.56 41.00
N LEU A 255 -12.99 13.41 42.28
CA LEU A 255 -12.93 14.52 43.25
C LEU A 255 -11.51 15.11 43.39
N LEU A 256 -10.48 14.28 43.27
CA LEU A 256 -9.07 14.72 43.27
C LEU A 256 -8.69 15.59 42.07
N SER A 257 -9.56 15.67 41.04
CA SER A 257 -9.37 16.56 39.90
C SER A 257 -9.91 17.98 40.13
N LEU A 258 -10.50 18.24 41.29
CA LEU A 258 -11.09 19.53 41.67
C LEU A 258 -10.06 20.41 42.42
N THR A 259 -8.85 20.53 41.87
CA THR A 259 -7.74 21.32 42.44
C THR A 259 -7.34 22.45 41.49
N GLU A 260 -6.74 23.52 42.04
CA GLU A 260 -6.22 24.64 41.24
C GLU A 260 -5.14 24.20 40.24
N GLU A 261 -4.27 23.25 40.63
CA GLU A 261 -3.27 22.67 39.72
C GLU A 261 -3.92 22.00 38.50
N ARG A 262 -5.07 21.33 38.72
CA ARG A 262 -5.79 20.68 37.63
C ARG A 262 -6.47 21.68 36.72
N VAL A 263 -6.98 22.79 37.26
CA VAL A 263 -7.48 23.93 36.47
C VAL A 263 -6.38 24.45 35.55
N ALA A 264 -5.19 24.74 36.09
CA ALA A 264 -4.06 25.22 35.29
C ALA A 264 -3.66 24.22 34.19
N SER A 265 -3.69 22.90 34.50
CA SER A 265 -3.45 21.84 33.51
C SER A 265 -4.51 21.81 32.40
N LEU A 266 -5.80 21.96 32.73
CA LEU A 266 -6.89 21.98 31.75
C LEU A 266 -6.82 23.23 30.87
N GLU A 267 -6.50 24.39 31.45
CA GLU A 267 -6.31 25.64 30.72
C GLU A 267 -5.14 25.56 29.74
N ARG A 268 -4.01 24.98 30.17
CA ARG A 268 -2.87 24.73 29.28
C ARG A 268 -3.29 23.88 28.08
N ARG A 269 -4.04 22.80 28.32
CA ARG A 269 -4.56 21.94 27.23
C ARG A 269 -5.55 22.67 26.34
N CYS A 270 -6.38 23.57 26.88
CA CYS A 270 -7.24 24.45 26.08
C CYS A 270 -6.40 25.34 25.16
N ALA A 271 -5.36 25.97 25.70
CA ALA A 271 -4.45 26.82 24.91
C ALA A 271 -3.73 26.02 23.81
N GLU A 272 -3.26 24.81 24.12
CA GLU A 272 -2.66 23.91 23.13
C GLU A 272 -3.66 23.51 22.03
N ALA A 273 -4.93 23.24 22.38
CA ALA A 273 -5.98 22.92 21.40
C ALA A 273 -6.30 24.11 20.50
N VAL A 274 -6.37 25.32 21.04
CA VAL A 274 -6.56 26.57 20.28
C VAL A 274 -5.38 26.81 19.34
N GLN A 275 -4.15 26.70 19.84
CA GLN A 275 -2.95 26.88 19.03
C GLN A 275 -2.89 25.89 17.86
N LYS A 276 -3.26 24.62 18.10
CA LYS A 276 -3.37 23.60 17.03
C LYS A 276 -4.45 23.95 16.02
N ALA A 277 -5.60 24.43 16.47
CA ALA A 277 -6.70 24.83 15.60
C ALA A 277 -6.33 26.05 14.74
N GLU A 278 -5.66 27.04 15.32
CA GLU A 278 -5.13 28.21 14.61
C GLU A 278 -4.11 27.80 13.54
N ALA A 279 -3.12 26.99 13.92
CA ALA A 279 -2.11 26.47 12.98
C ALA A 279 -2.75 25.67 11.83
N LEU A 280 -3.72 24.81 12.14
CA LEU A 280 -4.44 24.02 11.13
C LEU A 280 -5.32 24.92 10.24
N SER A 281 -5.98 25.92 10.81
CA SER A 281 -6.82 26.87 10.06
C SER A 281 -6.01 27.69 9.07
N ALA A 282 -4.80 28.11 9.46
CA ALA A 282 -3.86 28.86 8.64
C ALA A 282 -3.24 28.03 7.50
N THR A 283 -3.25 26.71 7.63
CA THR A 283 -2.68 25.80 6.61
C THR A 283 -3.74 25.47 5.55
N SER A 284 -3.43 25.64 4.26
CA SER A 284 -4.34 25.22 3.17
C SER A 284 -4.36 23.71 2.96
N ALA A 285 -5.42 23.17 2.35
CA ALA A 285 -5.50 21.75 1.99
C ALA A 285 -4.35 21.32 1.07
N GLU A 286 -3.93 22.18 0.14
CA GLU A 286 -2.77 21.96 -0.72
C GLU A 286 -1.46 21.86 0.08
N ASN A 287 -1.27 22.72 1.07
CA ASN A 287 -0.06 22.71 1.90
C ASN A 287 -0.02 21.49 2.82
N LEU A 288 -1.16 21.05 3.36
CA LEU A 288 -1.26 19.79 4.09
C LEU A 288 -0.82 18.62 3.20
N TYR A 289 -1.32 18.56 1.97
CA TYR A 289 -0.92 17.51 1.04
C TYR A 289 0.56 17.59 0.68
N ARG A 290 1.08 18.79 0.39
CA ARG A 290 2.49 18.99 0.06
C ARG A 290 3.42 18.57 1.20
N GLN A 291 3.08 18.90 2.45
CA GLN A 291 3.89 18.51 3.60
C GLN A 291 3.93 16.99 3.75
N GLU A 292 2.78 16.31 3.61
CA GLU A 292 2.75 14.85 3.68
C GLU A 292 3.56 14.18 2.56
N LEU A 293 3.61 14.78 1.36
CA LEU A 293 4.46 14.29 0.27
C LEU A 293 5.96 14.50 0.55
N ILE A 294 6.32 15.57 1.26
CA ILE A 294 7.69 15.83 1.70
C ILE A 294 8.10 14.80 2.75
N ASP A 295 7.21 14.53 3.71
CA ASP A 295 7.45 13.57 4.79
C ASP A 295 7.50 12.12 4.29
N LEU A 296 6.68 11.78 3.27
CA LEU A 296 6.64 10.44 2.68
C LEU A 296 7.90 10.10 1.87
N ARG A 297 8.53 11.09 1.23
CA ARG A 297 9.68 10.88 0.35
C ARG A 297 10.85 10.13 1.00
N PRO A 298 11.40 10.57 2.15
CA PRO A 298 12.53 9.88 2.77
C PRO A 298 12.18 8.46 3.22
N GLU A 299 10.95 8.23 3.70
CA GLU A 299 10.50 6.89 4.09
C GLU A 299 10.41 5.95 2.88
N LEU A 300 9.92 6.46 1.74
CA LEU A 300 9.82 5.71 0.50
C LEU A 300 11.21 5.39 -0.08
N GLU A 301 12.13 6.35 -0.04
CA GLU A 301 13.52 6.16 -0.46
C GLU A 301 14.20 5.09 0.40
N ALA A 302 14.09 5.18 1.74
CA ALA A 302 14.63 4.18 2.66
C ALA A 302 14.04 2.78 2.42
N HIS A 303 12.74 2.68 2.14
CA HIS A 303 12.09 1.41 1.81
C HIS A 303 12.69 0.78 0.55
N TYR A 304 12.91 1.57 -0.51
CA TYR A 304 13.50 1.07 -1.76
C TYR A 304 15.00 0.77 -1.63
N GLU A 305 15.75 1.52 -0.83
CA GLU A 305 17.17 1.23 -0.53
C GLU A 305 17.35 -0.06 0.27
N ALA A 306 16.48 -0.29 1.26
CA ALA A 306 16.46 -1.53 2.02
C ALA A 306 16.17 -2.75 1.11
N ALA A 307 15.27 -2.61 0.14
CA ALA A 307 15.01 -3.63 -0.86
C ALA A 307 16.26 -3.91 -1.72
N ARG A 308 16.90 -2.86 -2.25
CA ARG A 308 18.14 -3.00 -3.06
C ARG A 308 19.30 -3.64 -2.30
N SER A 309 19.46 -3.29 -1.02
CA SER A 309 20.56 -3.81 -0.18
C SER A 309 20.44 -5.31 0.06
N LYS A 310 19.21 -5.83 0.22
CA LYS A 310 18.95 -7.28 0.30
C LYS A 310 19.31 -8.00 -1.00
N ASP A 311 19.17 -7.33 -2.14
CA ASP A 311 19.44 -7.92 -3.45
C ASP A 311 20.94 -7.94 -3.81
N GLY A 312 21.74 -7.03 -3.24
CA GLY A 312 23.20 -7.03 -3.38
C GLY A 312 23.89 -8.13 -2.56
N ALA A 313 23.31 -8.50 -1.41
CA ALA A 313 23.88 -9.50 -0.49
C ALA A 313 23.79 -10.96 -1.01
N SER A 314 22.93 -11.25 -2.00
CA SER A 314 22.82 -12.60 -2.59
C SER A 314 23.89 -12.91 -3.66
N ARG A 315 24.87 -12.03 -3.88
CA ARG A 315 25.82 -12.12 -5.01
C ARG A 315 26.97 -13.13 -4.84
N VAL A 316 27.05 -13.89 -3.75
CA VAL A 316 28.14 -14.88 -3.60
C VAL A 316 27.65 -16.15 -2.94
N SER A 317 27.31 -17.16 -3.73
CA SER A 317 27.44 -18.58 -3.36
C SER A 317 27.47 -19.42 -4.64
N PRO A 318 28.66 -19.87 -5.10
CA PRO A 318 28.73 -20.92 -6.09
C PRO A 318 28.10 -22.21 -5.52
N PRO A 319 27.38 -23.01 -6.32
CA PRO A 319 26.90 -24.30 -5.86
C PRO A 319 28.10 -25.21 -5.52
N PRO A 320 28.04 -26.02 -4.45
CA PRO A 320 29.15 -26.88 -4.07
C PRO A 320 29.39 -27.93 -5.16
N THR A 321 30.58 -27.89 -5.75
CA THR A 321 31.06 -28.88 -6.72
C THR A 321 31.11 -30.25 -6.04
N ARG A 322 30.16 -31.13 -6.34
CA ARG A 322 30.27 -32.56 -5.99
C ARG A 322 31.40 -33.17 -6.82
N GLN A 323 32.60 -33.25 -6.24
CA GLN A 323 33.67 -34.08 -6.79
C GLN A 323 33.29 -35.55 -6.63
N ALA A 324 33.13 -36.22 -7.78
CA ALA A 324 33.14 -37.66 -7.84
C ALA A 324 34.53 -38.17 -7.41
N LYS A 325 34.58 -38.98 -6.34
CA LYS A 325 35.74 -39.85 -6.07
C LYS A 325 35.34 -41.29 -6.34
N GLY A 326 36.03 -41.87 -7.32
CA GLY A 326 35.97 -43.27 -7.68
C GLY A 326 36.52 -44.19 -6.59
N ALA A 327 36.15 -45.46 -6.75
CA ALA A 327 36.25 -46.57 -5.84
C ALA A 327 37.67 -47.01 -5.43
N GLN A 328 37.78 -47.68 -4.27
CA GLN A 328 38.38 -49.02 -4.11
C GLN A 328 38.30 -49.48 -2.64
N GLY A 329 38.01 -50.78 -2.40
CA GLY A 329 38.49 -51.48 -1.19
C GLY A 329 37.49 -52.20 -0.25
N ALA A 330 36.88 -53.28 -0.75
CA ALA A 330 36.52 -54.57 -0.11
C ALA A 330 36.42 -54.81 1.43
N LYS A 331 35.37 -55.60 1.78
CA LYS A 331 35.14 -56.55 2.92
C LYS A 331 34.75 -55.91 4.28
N THR A 332 33.73 -56.38 5.04
CA THR A 332 33.37 -57.78 5.39
C THR A 332 31.96 -57.88 6.04
N ARG A 333 31.21 -58.92 5.64
CA ARG A 333 30.26 -59.84 6.35
C ARG A 333 29.30 -59.40 7.49
N ASN A 334 28.09 -59.98 7.37
CA ASN A 334 27.10 -60.41 8.37
C ASN A 334 26.27 -59.31 9.07
N SER A 335 24.96 -59.42 9.34
CA SER A 335 24.00 -60.54 9.31
C SER A 335 22.55 -60.03 9.44
N SER A 336 21.62 -60.84 8.90
CA SER A 336 20.28 -61.20 9.43
C SER A 336 19.12 -60.20 9.57
N THR A 337 18.01 -60.58 8.90
CA THR A 337 16.58 -60.52 9.33
C THR A 337 15.92 -59.12 9.41
N LYS A 338 14.65 -58.88 9.06
CA LYS A 338 13.47 -59.74 9.00
C LYS A 338 12.39 -59.07 8.11
N VAL A 339 11.65 -59.91 7.40
CA VAL A 339 10.38 -59.59 6.72
C VAL A 339 9.29 -59.35 7.77
N GLU A 340 8.44 -58.33 7.60
CA GLU A 340 7.05 -58.40 8.08
C GLU A 340 6.14 -57.51 7.22
N ARG A 341 5.22 -58.17 6.51
CA ARG A 341 4.13 -57.59 5.73
C ARG A 341 2.86 -58.02 6.44
N ALA A 342 2.08 -57.09 6.98
CA ALA A 342 0.76 -57.39 7.52
C ALA A 342 -0.33 -56.56 6.81
N ARG A 343 -1.23 -57.30 6.15
CA ARG A 343 -2.48 -56.87 5.53
C ARG A 343 -3.60 -56.83 6.59
N ARG A 344 -4.63 -56.01 6.35
CA ARG A 344 -6.10 -56.33 6.34
C ARG A 344 -6.89 -55.00 6.31
N THR A 345 -7.57 -54.61 5.22
CA THR A 345 -8.96 -54.95 4.84
C THR A 345 -9.94 -54.80 6.02
N THR A 346 -10.99 -53.98 5.97
CA THR A 346 -12.20 -54.16 5.13
C THR A 346 -13.10 -52.91 5.11
N SER A 347 -13.71 -52.61 3.96
CA SER A 347 -14.91 -51.76 3.81
C SER A 347 -16.16 -52.43 4.41
N PRO A 348 -17.29 -51.71 4.52
CA PRO A 348 -18.35 -52.00 3.56
C PRO A 348 -19.04 -50.76 2.95
N ARG A 349 -19.73 -51.08 1.85
CA ARG A 349 -20.40 -50.25 0.84
C ARG A 349 -21.91 -50.19 1.12
N LEU A 350 -22.59 -49.21 0.47
CA LEU A 350 -24.00 -49.13 0.03
C LEU A 350 -24.60 -47.77 0.48
N LYS A 351 -25.35 -46.98 -0.31
CA LYS A 351 -26.13 -47.25 -1.53
C LYS A 351 -26.34 -45.94 -2.31
N LYS A 352 -26.49 -46.07 -3.63
CA LYS A 352 -26.89 -45.05 -4.61
C LYS A 352 -28.37 -44.69 -4.49
N GLY A 353 -28.72 -43.46 -4.88
CA GLY A 353 -30.07 -43.09 -5.32
C GLY A 353 -30.01 -41.72 -6.01
N GLY A 354 -30.14 -41.69 -7.33
CA GLY A 354 -30.28 -40.49 -8.13
C GLY A 354 -31.46 -40.64 -9.07
N THR A 355 -32.18 -39.54 -9.31
CA THR A 355 -33.22 -39.35 -10.33
C THR A 355 -33.19 -37.90 -10.78
N PRO A 356 -33.15 -37.63 -12.10
CA PRO A 356 -33.71 -36.39 -12.64
C PRO A 356 -34.66 -36.61 -13.84
N GLY A 357 -35.61 -35.68 -14.00
CA GLY A 357 -36.51 -35.49 -15.15
C GLY A 357 -37.94 -36.01 -14.92
N SER A 358 -39.02 -35.48 -15.49
CA SER A 358 -39.38 -34.21 -16.15
C SER A 358 -40.93 -34.13 -16.14
N ASP A 359 -41.46 -32.95 -16.46
CA ASP A 359 -42.83 -32.64 -16.94
C ASP A 359 -44.05 -32.71 -16.01
N ALA A 360 -44.55 -31.51 -15.63
CA ALA A 360 -45.91 -31.00 -15.89
C ALA A 360 -45.99 -29.50 -15.53
#